data_AF-A0A8J6U0D1-F1
#
_entry.id   AF-A0A8J6U0D1-F1
#
_cell.length_a   1.000
_cell.length_b   1.000
_cell.length_c   1.000
_cell.angle_alpha   90.00
_cell.angle_beta   90.00
_cell.angle_gamma   90.00
#
_symmetry.space_group_name_H-M   'P 1'
#
loop_
_entity.id
_entity.type
_entity.pdbx_description
1 polymer ?
#
loop_
_entity_poly.entity_id
_entity_poly.type
_entity_poly.pdbx_seq_one_letter_code
_entity_poly.pdbx_strand_id
1 'polypeptide(L)'
;VVFRYGDDRAEVIEDYRRRRLSIRLGGSEPRVMLAMIDRALAGIHRSFPRIKFDRRRPCTCAVCADSADPTMYLVSELEDFARTGDRIQCRASRELMDPAALLADLWKPSAAIDANDGRVAGPAEVFVSYKRGGAGEALVDDIERRLGERGLIVRRDRNELRYRDSIQKFMRRLGGGKFVVVVLNEGYLKSKNCMFELTEVAGRPDFAEHVYPIVLSDAKIFDAFGRLGYVKYWEGKRAELDQAMREVGQENLQGIREELDLYEKVRNMIAGITDMLADMNTLTPTIHGDRDFAQLYEALDAARRRVS
;
A
#
# COMPACT_ATOMS: atom_id res chain seq x y z
N VAL A 1 23.32 -17.85 5.79
CA VAL A 1 22.69 -18.57 4.66
C VAL A 1 22.98 -17.83 3.37
N VAL A 2 23.30 -18.53 2.28
CA VAL A 2 23.58 -17.92 0.97
C VAL A 2 22.46 -18.28 -0.01
N PHE A 3 21.86 -17.28 -0.64
CA PHE A 3 20.84 -17.40 -1.68
C PHE A 3 21.41 -16.97 -3.04
N ARG A 4 20.93 -17.59 -4.13
CA ARG A 4 21.33 -17.28 -5.51
C ARG A 4 20.10 -17.11 -6.40
N TYR A 5 20.15 -16.15 -7.33
CA TYR A 5 19.12 -15.89 -8.33
C TYR A 5 19.80 -15.32 -9.59
N GLY A 6 19.83 -16.09 -10.67
CA GLY A 6 20.70 -15.74 -11.81
C GLY A 6 22.17 -15.64 -11.38
N ASP A 7 22.82 -14.54 -11.76
CA ASP A 7 24.21 -14.22 -11.36
C ASP A 7 24.29 -13.49 -10.00
N ASP A 8 23.16 -13.18 -9.38
CA ASP A 8 23.11 -12.49 -8.09
C ASP A 8 23.23 -13.47 -6.92
N ARG A 9 23.92 -13.00 -5.87
CA ARG A 9 24.10 -13.69 -4.60
C ARG A 9 23.72 -12.78 -3.44
N ALA A 10 23.07 -13.37 -2.44
CA ALA A 10 22.83 -12.74 -1.17
C ALA A 10 23.30 -13.62 -0.03
N GLU A 11 24.08 -13.04 0.85
CA GLU A 11 24.49 -13.66 2.09
C GLU A 11 23.71 -13.01 3.23
N VAL A 12 22.89 -13.81 3.90
CA VAL A 12 22.15 -13.43 5.10
C VAL A 12 22.88 -14.00 6.31
N ILE A 13 23.41 -13.12 7.14
CA ILE A 13 24.22 -13.44 8.32
C ILE A 13 23.43 -13.03 9.56
N GLU A 14 23.19 -13.97 10.46
CA GLU A 14 22.51 -13.72 11.72
C GLU A 14 23.54 -13.63 12.87
N ASP A 15 23.45 -12.54 13.64
CA ASP A 15 24.21 -12.32 14.86
C ASP A 15 23.22 -12.29 16.03
N TYR A 16 23.06 -13.45 16.66
CA TYR A 16 22.13 -13.62 17.79
C TYR A 16 22.49 -12.75 18.99
N ARG A 17 23.78 -12.52 19.26
CA ARG A 17 24.22 -11.73 20.42
C ARG A 17 23.85 -10.26 20.25
N ARG A 18 23.97 -9.75 19.03
CA ARG A 18 23.61 -8.36 18.70
C ARG A 18 22.17 -8.20 18.19
N ARG A 19 21.38 -9.28 18.17
CA ARG A 19 20.01 -9.33 17.62
C ARG A 19 19.92 -8.68 16.24
N ARG A 20 20.90 -8.98 15.38
CA ARG A 20 21.13 -8.30 14.11
C ARG A 20 21.16 -9.30 12.97
N LEU A 21 20.36 -9.02 11.95
CA LEU A 21 20.42 -9.72 10.67
C LEU A 21 21.11 -8.80 9.66
N SER A 22 22.21 -9.27 9.08
CA SER A 22 23.01 -8.55 8.09
C SER A 22 22.82 -9.18 6.73
N ILE A 23 22.51 -8.37 5.72
CA ILE A 23 22.31 -8.83 4.34
C ILE A 23 23.42 -8.22 3.50
N ARG A 24 24.24 -9.07 2.88
CA ARG A 24 25.24 -8.67 1.90
C ARG A 24 24.80 -9.15 0.53
N LEU A 25 24.94 -8.29 -0.46
CA LEU A 25 24.51 -8.55 -1.82
C LEU A 25 25.70 -8.44 -2.76
N GLY A 26 25.71 -9.23 -3.81
CA GLY A 26 26.67 -9.11 -4.91
C GLY A 26 26.10 -9.71 -6.18
N GLY A 27 26.63 -9.29 -7.33
CA GLY A 27 26.09 -9.66 -8.63
C GLY A 27 25.81 -8.43 -9.50
N SER A 28 25.13 -8.65 -10.61
CA SER A 28 24.84 -7.63 -11.61
C SER A 28 23.62 -6.77 -11.24
N GLU A 29 22.63 -7.32 -10.51
CA GLU A 29 21.40 -6.63 -10.13
C GLU A 29 21.00 -6.86 -8.65
N PRO A 30 21.85 -6.44 -7.69
CA PRO A 30 21.63 -6.71 -6.25
C PRO A 30 20.29 -6.19 -5.70
N ARG A 31 19.66 -5.22 -6.39
CA ARG A 31 18.35 -4.65 -6.03
C ARG A 31 17.20 -5.65 -6.12
N VAL A 32 17.20 -6.51 -7.13
CA VAL A 32 16.14 -7.52 -7.33
C VAL A 32 16.15 -8.50 -6.16
N MET A 33 17.34 -8.96 -5.79
CA MET A 33 17.53 -9.89 -4.68
C MET A 33 17.20 -9.27 -3.32
N LEU A 34 17.55 -8.00 -3.11
CA LEU A 34 17.17 -7.25 -1.90
C LEU A 34 15.66 -7.18 -1.73
N ALA A 35 14.93 -6.86 -2.80
CA ALA A 35 13.47 -6.81 -2.78
C ALA A 35 12.83 -8.18 -2.43
N MET A 36 13.41 -9.28 -2.91
CA MET A 36 12.97 -10.62 -2.55
C MET A 36 13.21 -10.94 -1.07
N ILE A 37 14.38 -10.56 -0.53
CA ILE A 37 14.74 -10.78 0.87
C ILE A 37 13.87 -9.92 1.80
N ASP A 38 13.69 -8.64 1.48
CA ASP A 38 12.80 -7.76 2.23
C ASP A 38 11.36 -8.30 2.26
N ARG A 39 10.88 -8.85 1.14
CA ARG A 39 9.56 -9.48 1.07
C ARG A 39 9.48 -10.73 1.97
N ALA A 40 10.51 -11.57 1.97
CA ALA A 40 10.57 -12.76 2.81
C ALA A 40 10.63 -12.40 4.30
N LEU A 41 11.50 -11.46 4.67
CA LEU A 41 11.61 -10.95 6.04
C LEU A 41 10.33 -10.29 6.49
N ALA A 42 9.69 -9.44 5.68
CA ALA A 42 8.38 -8.87 6.02
C ALA A 42 7.31 -9.96 6.19
N GLY A 43 7.42 -11.07 5.46
CA GLY A 43 6.59 -12.26 5.66
C GLY A 43 6.78 -12.89 7.03
N ILE A 44 8.04 -13.13 7.43
CA ILE A 44 8.38 -13.70 8.73
C ILE A 44 7.95 -12.75 9.86
N HIS A 45 8.25 -11.46 9.76
CA HIS A 45 7.91 -10.48 10.79
C HIS A 45 6.40 -10.35 11.01
N ARG A 46 5.56 -10.56 9.99
CA ARG A 46 4.09 -10.60 10.16
C ARG A 46 3.63 -11.76 11.05
N SER A 47 4.36 -12.87 11.08
CA SER A 47 4.09 -13.99 11.98
C SER A 47 4.57 -13.71 13.41
N PHE A 48 5.32 -12.63 13.63
CA PHE A 48 5.87 -12.22 14.94
C PHE A 48 5.62 -10.73 15.21
N PRO A 49 4.35 -10.29 15.36
CA PRO A 49 3.96 -8.86 15.41
C PRO A 49 4.55 -8.09 16.61
N ARG A 50 5.07 -8.78 17.62
CA ARG A 50 5.75 -8.16 18.78
C ARG A 50 7.21 -7.78 18.50
N ILE A 51 7.81 -8.28 17.42
CA ILE A 51 9.20 -8.01 17.07
C ILE A 51 9.27 -6.68 16.31
N LYS A 52 9.73 -5.64 17.00
CA LYS A 52 10.13 -4.37 16.36
C LYS A 52 11.55 -4.49 15.84
N PHE A 53 11.80 -3.93 14.66
CA PHE A 53 13.14 -3.89 14.07
C PHE A 53 13.38 -2.54 13.39
N ASP A 54 14.63 -2.11 13.47
CA ASP A 54 15.12 -0.96 12.71
C ASP A 54 15.76 -1.45 11.42
N ARG A 55 15.45 -0.79 10.30
CA ARG A 55 16.22 -0.95 9.06
C ARG A 55 17.35 0.05 9.06
N ARG A 56 18.57 -0.42 8.78
CA ARG A 56 19.77 0.42 8.78
C ARG A 56 20.57 0.26 7.51
N ARG A 57 21.24 1.35 7.10
CA ARG A 57 22.11 1.37 5.93
C ARG A 57 23.52 1.80 6.29
N PRO A 58 24.55 1.09 5.76
CA PRO A 58 25.92 1.54 5.91
C PRO A 58 26.14 2.80 5.06
N CYS A 59 26.95 3.70 5.58
CA CYS A 59 27.53 4.80 4.83
C CYS A 59 28.42 4.26 3.69
N THR A 60 28.42 4.94 2.56
CA THR A 60 29.23 4.59 1.37
C THR A 60 30.41 5.54 1.14
N CYS A 61 30.76 6.39 2.11
CA CYS A 61 31.99 7.20 2.01
C CYS A 61 33.22 6.31 1.95
N ALA A 62 34.34 6.83 1.43
CA ALA A 62 35.58 6.06 1.28
C ALA A 62 36.03 5.39 2.59
N VAL A 63 35.94 6.11 3.71
CA VAL A 63 36.29 5.56 5.04
C VAL A 63 35.38 4.39 5.45
N CYS A 64 34.08 4.48 5.15
CA CYS A 64 33.12 3.43 5.54
C CYS A 64 33.09 2.26 4.55
N ALA A 65 33.37 2.50 3.27
CA ALA A 65 33.41 1.47 2.24
C ALA A 65 34.49 0.40 2.53
N ASP A 66 35.62 0.83 3.08
CA ASP A 66 36.73 -0.05 3.45
C ASP A 66 36.69 -0.52 4.92
N SER A 67 35.67 -0.08 5.69
CA SER A 67 35.55 -0.42 7.11
C SER A 67 34.75 -1.70 7.33
N ALA A 68 35.23 -2.55 8.24
CA ALA A 68 34.46 -3.68 8.76
C ALA A 68 33.27 -3.25 9.64
N ASP A 69 33.27 -2.00 10.14
CA ASP A 69 32.22 -1.41 10.95
C ASP A 69 31.89 0.02 10.43
N PRO A 70 31.13 0.12 9.32
CA PRO A 70 30.76 1.41 8.74
C PRO A 70 29.75 2.15 9.64
N THR A 71 29.68 3.48 9.50
CA THR A 71 28.60 4.26 10.10
C THR A 71 27.25 3.76 9.57
N MET A 72 26.33 3.42 10.47
CA MET A 72 24.99 2.91 10.11
C MET A 72 23.93 3.98 10.37
N TYR A 73 23.17 4.35 9.34
CA TYR A 73 22.03 5.25 9.43
C TYR A 73 20.71 4.49 9.52
N LEU A 74 19.72 5.06 10.19
CA LEU A 74 18.35 4.55 10.12
C LEU A 74 17.76 4.86 8.74
N VAL A 75 17.05 3.90 8.15
CA VAL A 75 16.39 4.13 6.85
C VAL A 75 15.35 5.25 6.95
N SER A 76 14.59 5.33 8.05
CA SER A 76 13.62 6.41 8.28
C SER A 76 14.26 7.79 8.36
N GLU A 77 15.44 7.89 8.99
CA GLU A 77 16.21 9.13 9.06
C GLU A 77 16.70 9.56 7.67
N LEU A 78 17.19 8.61 6.87
CA LEU A 78 17.56 8.90 5.49
C LEU A 78 16.35 9.32 4.64
N GLU A 79 15.18 8.70 4.82
CA GLU A 79 13.94 9.04 4.11
C GLU A 79 13.47 10.46 4.43
N ASP A 80 13.60 10.89 5.69
CA ASP A 80 13.23 12.24 6.11
C ASP A 80 14.19 13.29 5.52
N PHE A 81 15.50 13.09 5.61
CA PHE A 81 16.48 14.03 5.05
C PHE A 81 16.43 14.08 3.52
N ALA A 82 16.19 12.94 2.85
CA ALA A 82 16.03 12.91 1.39
C ALA A 82 14.81 13.71 0.93
N ARG A 83 13.73 13.75 1.74
CA ARG A 83 12.50 14.48 1.42
C ARG A 83 12.69 15.99 1.47
N THR A 84 13.48 16.47 2.41
CA THR A 84 13.78 17.91 2.57
C THR A 84 14.98 18.36 1.73
N GLY A 85 15.72 17.41 1.14
CA GLY A 85 16.94 17.70 0.37
C GLY A 85 18.17 17.98 1.24
N ASP A 86 18.08 17.71 2.54
CA ASP A 86 19.15 17.95 3.49
C ASP A 86 20.27 16.89 3.38
N ARG A 87 21.50 17.29 3.71
CA ARG A 87 22.65 16.38 3.78
C ARG A 87 22.73 15.73 5.16
N ILE A 88 23.22 14.50 5.22
CA ILE A 88 23.45 13.79 6.49
C ILE A 88 24.96 13.57 6.72
N GLN A 89 25.45 13.89 7.92
CA GLN A 89 26.88 13.77 8.21
C GLN A 89 27.28 12.35 8.63
N CYS A 90 28.36 11.83 8.03
CA CYS A 90 29.02 10.61 8.48
C CYS A 90 29.78 10.83 9.78
N ARG A 91 29.52 10.00 10.79
CA ARG A 91 30.20 10.10 12.10
C ARG A 91 31.66 9.65 12.03
N ALA A 92 32.02 8.80 11.06
CA ALA A 92 33.39 8.33 10.86
C ALA A 92 34.24 9.29 10.03
N SER A 93 33.79 9.67 8.83
CA SER A 93 34.57 10.56 7.94
C SER A 93 34.29 12.05 8.15
N ARG A 94 33.22 12.41 8.87
CA ARG A 94 32.68 13.79 8.98
C ARG A 94 32.19 14.40 7.67
N GLU A 95 32.18 13.63 6.58
CA GLU A 95 31.67 14.05 5.28
C GLU A 95 30.14 14.16 5.28
N LEU A 96 29.64 15.13 4.51
CA LEU A 96 28.22 15.26 4.23
C LEU A 96 27.82 14.32 3.10
N MET A 97 27.02 13.33 3.45
CA MET A 97 26.50 12.33 2.53
C MET A 97 25.16 12.76 1.97
N ASP A 98 24.86 12.25 0.78
CA ASP A 98 23.56 12.38 0.15
C ASP A 98 22.63 11.24 0.63
N PRO A 99 21.58 11.53 1.44
CA PRO A 99 20.67 10.50 1.91
C PRO A 99 19.93 9.81 0.76
N ALA A 100 19.57 10.54 -0.30
CA ALA A 100 18.92 9.98 -1.47
C ALA A 100 19.85 9.01 -2.22
N ALA A 101 21.15 9.30 -2.29
CA ALA A 101 22.13 8.38 -2.88
C ALA A 101 22.36 7.14 -2.00
N LEU A 102 22.44 7.30 -0.67
CA LEU A 102 22.53 6.18 0.28
C LEU A 102 21.30 5.27 0.23
N LEU A 103 20.15 5.86 -0.08
CA LEU A 103 18.89 5.16 -0.33
C LEU A 103 18.75 4.64 -1.75
N ALA A 104 19.41 5.20 -2.77
CA ALA A 104 19.22 4.84 -4.18
C ALA A 104 19.50 3.36 -4.47
N ASP A 105 20.31 2.72 -3.64
CA ASP A 105 20.60 1.28 -3.71
C ASP A 105 19.58 0.39 -2.97
N LEU A 106 18.72 0.97 -2.15
CA LEU A 106 17.48 0.38 -1.63
C LEU A 106 16.23 0.85 -2.40
N TRP A 107 16.32 1.99 -3.07
CA TRP A 107 15.18 2.84 -3.35
C TRP A 107 15.44 3.71 -4.58
N LYS A 108 15.19 3.13 -5.74
CA LYS A 108 14.38 3.82 -6.74
C LYS A 108 13.00 3.15 -6.65
N PRO A 109 11.88 3.87 -6.42
CA PRO A 109 10.63 3.43 -7.03
C PRO A 109 10.96 3.26 -8.52
N SER A 110 10.37 2.28 -9.19
CA SER A 110 10.55 2.03 -10.63
C SER A 110 10.13 3.24 -11.49
N ALA A 111 10.89 4.33 -11.43
CA ALA A 111 10.67 5.62 -12.07
C ALA A 111 11.99 6.32 -12.41
N ALA A 112 13.15 5.83 -11.95
CA ALA A 112 14.44 6.47 -12.24
C ALA A 112 15.44 5.55 -12.99
N ILE A 113 14.96 4.46 -13.61
CA ILE A 113 15.68 3.85 -14.74
C ILE A 113 15.27 4.52 -16.07
N ASP A 114 14.18 5.31 -16.07
CA ASP A 114 13.60 5.87 -17.31
C ASP A 114 14.12 7.26 -17.68
N ALA A 115 15.21 7.73 -17.08
CA ALA A 115 15.73 9.07 -17.36
C ALA A 115 16.79 9.12 -18.47
N ASN A 116 17.20 7.99 -19.07
CA ASN A 116 18.13 8.06 -20.21
C ASN A 116 18.12 6.90 -21.21
N ASP A 117 17.04 6.13 -21.31
CA ASP A 117 16.81 5.29 -22.50
C ASP A 117 15.42 5.61 -23.02
N GLY A 118 15.33 6.00 -24.30
CA GLY A 118 14.10 6.37 -24.97
C GLY A 118 13.15 5.18 -25.15
N ARG A 119 12.61 4.64 -24.05
CA ARG A 119 11.63 3.56 -24.03
C ARG A 119 10.31 4.03 -23.44
N VAL A 120 9.31 4.02 -24.33
CA VAL A 120 7.86 3.99 -24.15
C VAL A 120 7.38 3.74 -22.71
N ALA A 121 6.55 4.66 -22.18
CA ALA A 121 5.83 4.51 -20.92
C ALA A 121 5.18 3.12 -20.81
N GLY A 122 5.42 2.43 -19.69
CA GLY A 122 4.77 1.13 -19.42
C GLY A 122 3.24 1.25 -19.48
N PRO A 123 2.52 0.13 -19.76
CA PRO A 123 1.08 0.17 -19.93
C PRO A 123 0.37 0.64 -18.66
N ALA A 124 -0.62 1.52 -18.81
CA ALA A 124 -1.45 1.99 -17.70
C ALA A 124 -2.13 0.81 -16.98
N GLU A 125 -1.98 0.75 -15.66
CA GLU A 125 -2.57 -0.31 -14.82
C GLU A 125 -3.74 0.23 -14.00
N VAL A 126 -4.82 -0.54 -13.91
CA VAL A 126 -5.97 -0.22 -13.05
C VAL A 126 -6.16 -1.34 -12.04
N PHE A 127 -6.22 -1.00 -10.76
CA PHE A 127 -6.59 -1.92 -9.70
C PHE A 127 -8.05 -1.73 -9.30
N VAL A 128 -8.84 -2.79 -9.28
CA VAL A 128 -10.24 -2.75 -8.89
C VAL A 128 -10.40 -3.42 -7.52
N SER A 129 -10.67 -2.60 -6.49
CA SER A 129 -11.04 -3.05 -5.14
C SER A 129 -12.55 -3.23 -5.06
N TYR A 130 -13.01 -4.43 -4.72
CA TYR A 130 -14.44 -4.73 -4.60
C TYR A 130 -14.67 -5.92 -3.67
N LYS A 131 -15.92 -6.09 -3.23
CA LYS A 131 -16.34 -7.27 -2.47
C LYS A 131 -16.83 -8.34 -3.44
N ARG A 132 -16.21 -9.53 -3.38
CA ARG A 132 -16.65 -10.72 -4.14
C ARG A 132 -18.00 -11.23 -3.67
N GLY A 133 -18.77 -11.79 -4.61
CA GLY A 133 -20.12 -12.30 -4.37
C GLY A 133 -21.17 -11.20 -4.43
N GLY A 134 -22.09 -11.29 -5.38
CA GLY A 134 -23.25 -10.41 -5.52
C GLY A 134 -23.21 -9.51 -6.77
N ALA A 135 -24.06 -8.47 -6.79
CA ALA A 135 -24.25 -7.60 -7.95
C ALA A 135 -22.99 -6.83 -8.41
N GLY A 136 -22.03 -6.63 -7.50
CA GLY A 136 -20.76 -5.97 -7.81
C GLY A 136 -19.82 -6.79 -8.71
N GLU A 137 -19.98 -8.11 -8.79
CA GLU A 137 -19.07 -8.97 -9.56
C GLU A 137 -19.28 -8.81 -11.07
N ALA A 138 -20.53 -8.84 -11.53
CA ALA A 138 -20.88 -8.60 -12.93
C ALA A 138 -20.45 -7.20 -13.40
N LEU A 139 -20.49 -6.21 -12.51
CA LEU A 139 -19.99 -4.87 -12.80
C LEU A 139 -18.47 -4.87 -12.96
N VAL A 140 -17.74 -5.52 -12.07
CA VAL A 140 -16.28 -5.59 -12.17
C VAL A 140 -15.83 -6.37 -13.40
N ASP A 141 -16.59 -7.38 -13.83
CA ASP A 141 -16.42 -8.04 -15.12
C ASP A 141 -16.55 -7.08 -16.29
N ASP A 142 -17.59 -6.24 -16.27
CA ASP A 142 -17.82 -5.22 -17.29
C ASP A 142 -16.70 -4.17 -17.33
N ILE A 143 -16.27 -3.70 -16.16
CA ILE A 143 -15.15 -2.76 -16.01
C ILE A 143 -13.86 -3.38 -16.57
N GLU A 144 -13.53 -4.62 -16.19
CA GLU A 144 -12.32 -5.29 -16.68
C GLU A 144 -12.33 -5.41 -18.20
N ARG A 145 -13.46 -5.86 -18.79
CA ARG A 145 -13.61 -6.00 -20.24
C ARG A 145 -13.39 -4.67 -20.96
N ARG A 146 -14.11 -3.62 -20.55
CA ARG A 146 -14.08 -2.30 -21.19
C ARG A 146 -12.73 -1.59 -21.03
N LEU A 147 -12.05 -1.77 -19.90
CA LEU A 147 -10.69 -1.25 -19.71
C LEU A 147 -9.67 -2.05 -20.53
N GLY A 148 -9.83 -3.37 -20.64
CA GLY A 148 -9.02 -4.23 -21.50
C GLY A 148 -9.12 -3.84 -22.98
N GLU A 149 -10.33 -3.56 -23.48
CA GLU A 149 -10.57 -3.04 -24.84
C GLU A 149 -9.84 -1.71 -25.12
N ARG A 150 -9.58 -0.92 -24.08
CA ARG A 150 -8.84 0.35 -24.13
C ARG A 150 -7.32 0.19 -23.94
N GLY A 151 -6.84 -1.05 -23.83
CA GLY A 151 -5.43 -1.40 -23.68
C GLY A 151 -4.90 -1.23 -22.25
N LEU A 152 -5.76 -1.13 -21.23
CA LEU A 152 -5.33 -1.06 -19.82
C LEU A 152 -5.18 -2.46 -19.22
N ILE A 153 -4.16 -2.62 -18.38
CA ILE A 153 -3.98 -3.85 -17.61
C ILE A 153 -4.81 -3.74 -16.33
N VAL A 154 -5.82 -4.58 -16.20
CA VAL A 154 -6.68 -4.61 -15.01
C VAL A 154 -6.19 -5.66 -14.02
N ARG A 155 -6.10 -5.26 -12.75
CA ARG A 155 -5.82 -6.11 -11.60
C ARG A 155 -7.04 -6.06 -10.69
N ARG A 156 -7.50 -7.21 -10.23
CA ARG A 156 -8.68 -7.30 -9.36
C ARG A 156 -8.28 -7.71 -7.96
N ASP A 157 -8.97 -7.16 -6.97
CA ASP A 157 -8.95 -7.70 -5.62
C ASP A 157 -9.71 -9.05 -5.59
N ARG A 158 -9.01 -10.16 -5.37
CA ARG A 158 -9.59 -11.53 -5.34
C ARG A 158 -9.93 -12.00 -3.92
N ASN A 159 -10.04 -11.07 -2.97
CA ASN A 159 -10.11 -11.36 -1.54
C ASN A 159 -11.21 -12.35 -1.10
N GLU A 160 -10.78 -13.58 -0.82
CA GLU A 160 -11.36 -14.40 0.26
C GLU A 160 -10.29 -14.82 1.29
N LEU A 161 -9.07 -15.22 0.90
CA LEU A 161 -8.01 -15.64 1.86
C LEU A 161 -6.54 -15.45 1.38
N ARG A 162 -6.21 -14.68 0.33
CA ARG A 162 -4.83 -14.62 -0.22
C ARG A 162 -4.29 -13.21 -0.54
N TYR A 163 -3.21 -12.90 0.16
CA TYR A 163 -2.31 -11.73 0.14
C TYR A 163 -1.54 -11.47 -1.18
N ARG A 164 -2.10 -11.71 -2.37
CA ARG A 164 -1.36 -11.43 -3.63
C ARG A 164 -1.65 -10.05 -4.24
N ASP A 165 -2.86 -9.50 -4.08
CA ASP A 165 -3.29 -8.30 -4.81
C ASP A 165 -4.09 -7.33 -3.89
N SER A 166 -3.46 -6.72 -2.87
CA SER A 166 -4.15 -5.73 -2.01
C SER A 166 -4.03 -4.30 -2.54
N ILE A 167 -5.05 -3.46 -2.29
CA ILE A 167 -5.05 -2.04 -2.69
C ILE A 167 -3.80 -1.33 -2.18
N GLN A 168 -3.36 -1.62 -0.95
CA GLN A 168 -2.16 -1.06 -0.34
C GLN A 168 -0.89 -1.33 -1.16
N LYS A 169 -0.72 -2.55 -1.68
CA LYS A 169 0.46 -2.92 -2.49
C LYS A 169 0.41 -2.28 -3.86
N PHE A 170 -0.78 -2.12 -4.42
CA PHE A 170 -0.96 -1.40 -5.67
C PHE A 170 -0.65 0.08 -5.46
N MET A 171 -1.20 0.68 -4.41
CA MET A 171 -1.01 2.09 -4.05
C MET A 171 0.45 2.44 -3.72
N ARG A 172 1.19 1.54 -3.05
CA ARG A 172 2.64 1.72 -2.83
C ARG A 172 3.49 1.71 -4.10
N ARG A 173 2.96 1.19 -5.22
CA ARG A 173 3.63 1.14 -6.53
C ARG A 173 3.09 2.19 -7.51
N LEU A 174 2.26 3.13 -7.03
CA LEU A 174 1.74 4.21 -7.85
C LEU A 174 2.88 5.12 -8.28
N GLY A 175 3.04 5.22 -9.59
CA GLY A 175 3.62 6.35 -10.28
C GLY A 175 2.56 6.85 -11.27
N GLY A 176 2.91 7.79 -12.15
CA GLY A 176 1.98 8.25 -13.18
C GLY A 176 1.35 7.07 -13.96
N GLY A 177 0.05 7.15 -14.23
CA GLY A 177 -0.66 6.22 -15.12
C GLY A 177 -1.21 4.96 -14.43
N LYS A 178 -1.22 4.91 -13.10
CA LYS A 178 -1.82 3.81 -12.33
C LYS A 178 -3.01 4.30 -11.52
N PHE A 179 -4.12 3.59 -11.58
CA PHE A 179 -5.38 4.03 -10.99
C PHE A 179 -6.01 2.95 -10.14
N VAL A 180 -6.81 3.37 -9.16
CA VAL A 180 -7.56 2.48 -8.29
C VAL A 180 -9.04 2.78 -8.47
N VAL A 181 -9.82 1.77 -8.80
CA VAL A 181 -11.29 1.83 -8.80
C VAL A 181 -11.78 1.12 -7.54
N VAL A 182 -12.61 1.78 -6.73
CA VAL A 182 -13.18 1.19 -5.51
C VAL A 182 -14.69 1.05 -5.70
N VAL A 183 -15.18 -0.19 -5.74
CA VAL A 183 -16.61 -0.48 -5.86
C VAL A 183 -17.21 -0.65 -4.46
N LEU A 184 -17.93 0.36 -4.00
CA LEU A 184 -18.57 0.41 -2.70
C LEU A 184 -20.00 -0.15 -2.80
N ASN A 185 -20.27 -1.22 -2.06
CA ASN A 185 -21.61 -1.77 -1.84
C ASN A 185 -21.79 -2.12 -0.35
N GLU A 186 -22.97 -2.60 0.04
CA GLU A 186 -23.23 -2.96 1.45
C GLU A 186 -22.23 -4.00 1.97
N GLY A 187 -21.95 -5.03 1.15
CA GLY A 187 -21.02 -6.10 1.51
C GLY A 187 -19.58 -5.60 1.72
N TYR A 188 -19.13 -4.63 0.93
CA TYR A 188 -17.83 -3.98 1.07
C TYR A 188 -17.77 -3.20 2.39
N LEU A 189 -18.77 -2.34 2.64
CA LEU A 189 -18.84 -1.45 3.80
C LEU A 189 -19.00 -2.18 5.15
N LYS A 190 -19.44 -3.44 5.12
CA LYS A 190 -19.50 -4.34 6.29
C LYS A 190 -18.32 -5.33 6.37
N SER A 191 -17.45 -5.39 5.36
CA SER A 191 -16.34 -6.35 5.36
C SER A 191 -15.10 -5.79 6.04
N LYS A 192 -14.66 -6.43 7.12
CA LYS A 192 -13.43 -6.08 7.85
C LYS A 192 -12.21 -5.93 6.95
N ASN A 193 -11.99 -6.88 6.03
CA ASN A 193 -10.83 -6.86 5.14
C ASN A 193 -10.87 -5.69 4.15
N CYS A 194 -12.02 -5.46 3.51
CA CYS A 194 -12.20 -4.35 2.57
C CYS A 194 -12.02 -3.00 3.27
N MET A 195 -12.64 -2.84 4.44
CA MET A 195 -12.58 -1.60 5.19
C MET A 195 -11.20 -1.35 5.81
N PHE A 196 -10.51 -2.40 6.27
CA PHE A 196 -9.09 -2.30 6.65
C PHE A 196 -8.24 -1.77 5.50
N GLU A 197 -8.34 -2.42 4.34
CA GLU A 197 -7.59 -2.03 3.15
C GLU A 197 -7.85 -0.57 2.75
N LEU A 198 -9.12 -0.15 2.75
CA LEU A 198 -9.52 1.22 2.43
C LEU A 198 -9.02 2.24 3.47
N THR A 199 -9.20 1.98 4.78
CA THR A 199 -8.73 2.90 5.83
C THR A 199 -7.23 3.15 5.80
N GLU A 200 -6.44 2.15 5.39
CA GLU A 200 -4.98 2.23 5.34
C GLU A 200 -4.46 3.05 4.17
N VAL A 201 -5.25 3.23 3.11
CA VAL A 201 -4.88 4.04 1.96
C VAL A 201 -5.57 5.41 1.93
N ALA A 202 -6.72 5.55 2.58
CA ALA A 202 -7.50 6.79 2.61
C ALA A 202 -6.76 7.96 3.26
N GLY A 203 -5.80 7.70 4.14
CA GLY A 203 -4.98 8.73 4.79
C GLY A 203 -3.82 9.27 3.94
N ARG A 204 -3.64 8.80 2.70
CA ARG A 204 -2.54 9.25 1.85
C ARG A 204 -2.90 10.58 1.15
N PRO A 205 -1.96 11.55 1.04
CA PRO A 205 -2.21 12.80 0.33
C PRO A 205 -2.60 12.62 -1.14
N ASP A 206 -2.09 11.58 -1.79
CA ASP A 206 -2.35 11.25 -3.20
C ASP A 206 -3.60 10.37 -3.41
N PHE A 207 -4.35 10.07 -2.35
CA PHE A 207 -5.48 9.14 -2.40
C PHE A 207 -6.56 9.62 -3.37
N ALA A 208 -7.03 10.86 -3.23
CA ALA A 208 -8.09 11.42 -4.05
C ALA A 208 -7.71 11.56 -5.55
N GLU A 209 -6.42 11.65 -5.86
CA GLU A 209 -5.93 11.78 -7.24
C GLU A 209 -5.94 10.45 -8.00
N HIS A 210 -5.76 9.34 -7.29
CA HIS A 210 -5.57 8.02 -7.87
C HIS A 210 -6.78 7.09 -7.69
N VAL A 211 -7.75 7.47 -6.86
CA VAL A 211 -8.87 6.62 -6.46
C VAL A 211 -10.18 7.12 -7.04
N TYR A 212 -10.87 6.22 -7.75
CA TYR A 212 -12.13 6.43 -8.43
C TYR A 212 -13.21 5.56 -7.78
N PRO A 213 -14.00 6.13 -6.86
CA PRO A 213 -15.07 5.39 -6.20
C PRO A 213 -16.30 5.21 -7.11
N ILE A 214 -16.89 4.02 -7.05
CA ILE A 214 -18.17 3.65 -7.68
C ILE A 214 -19.11 3.15 -6.57
N VAL A 215 -20.22 3.86 -6.32
CA VAL A 215 -21.06 3.63 -5.12
C VAL A 215 -22.39 2.93 -5.44
N LEU A 216 -22.48 1.61 -5.38
CA LEU A 216 -23.71 0.90 -5.77
C LEU A 216 -24.93 1.32 -4.94
N SER A 217 -26.13 1.14 -5.51
CA SER A 217 -27.39 1.61 -4.91
C SER A 217 -27.69 0.97 -3.54
N ASP A 218 -27.23 -0.26 -3.32
CA ASP A 218 -27.33 -0.97 -2.04
C ASP A 218 -26.37 -0.42 -0.98
N ALA A 219 -25.34 0.36 -1.35
CA ALA A 219 -24.43 0.99 -0.41
C ALA A 219 -25.14 1.97 0.52
N LYS A 220 -26.17 2.69 0.04
CA LYS A 220 -26.99 3.63 0.85
C LYS A 220 -26.21 4.63 1.70
N ILE A 221 -24.98 5.00 1.32
CA ILE A 221 -24.12 5.91 2.11
C ILE A 221 -24.50 7.39 2.00
N PHE A 222 -25.20 7.76 0.91
CA PHE A 222 -25.75 9.10 0.72
C PHE A 222 -27.08 9.31 1.47
N ASP A 223 -27.76 8.22 1.85
CA ASP A 223 -28.89 8.29 2.76
C ASP A 223 -28.40 8.36 4.21
N ALA A 224 -28.91 9.32 4.98
CA ALA A 224 -28.47 9.51 6.36
C ALA A 224 -28.81 8.29 7.25
N PHE A 225 -29.98 7.66 7.03
CA PHE A 225 -30.37 6.46 7.78
C PHE A 225 -29.53 5.24 7.39
N GLY A 226 -29.27 5.06 6.10
CA GLY A 226 -28.34 4.05 5.58
C GLY A 226 -26.95 4.18 6.20
N ARG A 227 -26.39 5.40 6.19
CA ARG A 227 -25.08 5.69 6.81
C ARG A 227 -25.08 5.43 8.31
N LEU A 228 -26.12 5.88 9.04
CA LEU A 228 -26.29 5.56 10.46
C LEU A 228 -26.38 4.04 10.73
N GLY A 229 -26.96 3.28 9.80
CA GLY A 229 -27.00 1.81 9.86
C GLY A 229 -25.61 1.19 9.91
N TYR A 230 -24.66 1.69 9.11
CA TYR A 230 -23.28 1.21 9.15
C TYR A 230 -22.52 1.67 10.39
N VAL A 231 -22.73 2.92 10.84
CA VAL A 231 -22.15 3.41 12.09
C VAL A 231 -22.57 2.50 13.24
N LYS A 232 -23.87 2.21 13.34
CA LYS A 232 -24.43 1.28 14.34
C LYS A 232 -23.86 -0.14 14.20
N TYR A 233 -23.67 -0.63 12.97
CA TYR A 233 -23.09 -1.95 12.72
C TYR A 233 -21.67 -2.07 13.30
N TRP A 234 -20.80 -1.10 13.01
CA TRP A 234 -19.42 -1.12 13.48
C TRP A 234 -19.29 -0.79 14.97
N GLU A 235 -20.13 0.10 15.50
CA GLU A 235 -20.22 0.32 16.95
C GLU A 235 -20.66 -0.94 17.69
N GLY A 236 -21.61 -1.70 17.12
CA GLY A 236 -22.02 -3.00 17.64
C GLY A 236 -20.89 -4.02 17.65
N LYS A 237 -20.14 -4.15 16.54
CA LYS A 237 -18.97 -5.05 16.47
C LYS A 237 -17.87 -4.67 17.45
N ARG A 238 -17.63 -3.38 17.64
CA ARG A 238 -16.71 -2.86 18.64
C ARG A 238 -17.16 -3.20 20.06
N ALA A 239 -18.44 -2.98 20.38
CA ALA A 239 -18.98 -3.27 21.71
C ALA A 239 -18.97 -4.78 22.02
N GLU A 240 -19.32 -5.62 21.05
CA GLU A 240 -19.26 -7.08 21.16
C GLU A 240 -17.83 -7.55 21.49
N LEU A 241 -16.83 -7.01 20.78
CA LEU A 241 -15.43 -7.34 21.01
C LEU A 241 -14.91 -6.81 22.36
N ASP A 242 -15.23 -5.56 22.71
CA ASP A 242 -14.84 -4.94 23.97
C ASP A 242 -15.41 -5.70 25.18
N GLN A 243 -16.66 -6.15 25.10
CA GLN A 243 -17.27 -6.98 26.14
C GLN A 243 -16.53 -8.31 26.28
N ALA A 244 -16.32 -9.04 25.17
CA ALA A 244 -15.61 -10.31 25.19
C ALA A 244 -14.18 -10.17 25.75
N MET A 245 -13.52 -9.03 25.50
CA MET A 245 -12.21 -8.71 26.08
C MET A 245 -12.22 -8.48 27.59
N ARG A 246 -13.33 -7.99 28.17
CA ARG A 246 -13.47 -7.79 29.61
C ARG A 246 -13.70 -9.10 30.38
N GLU A 247 -14.19 -10.13 29.69
CA GLU A 247 -14.45 -11.46 30.26
C GLU A 247 -13.19 -12.34 30.33
N VAL A 248 -12.08 -11.89 29.73
CA VAL A 248 -10.79 -12.59 29.73
C VAL A 248 -9.70 -11.77 30.44
N GLY A 249 -8.61 -12.42 30.82
CA GLY A 249 -7.43 -11.74 31.37
C GLY A 249 -6.84 -10.73 30.35
N GLN A 250 -6.37 -9.58 30.83
CA GLN A 250 -5.84 -8.49 29.98
C GLN A 250 -4.49 -8.80 29.33
N GLU A 251 -3.90 -9.97 29.62
CA GLU A 251 -2.61 -10.37 29.10
C GLU A 251 -2.72 -10.90 27.66
N ASN A 252 -1.76 -10.54 26.81
CA ASN A 252 -1.64 -11.01 25.42
C ASN A 252 -2.76 -10.59 24.43
N LEU A 253 -3.56 -9.56 24.73
CA LEU A 253 -4.68 -9.10 23.86
C LEU A 253 -4.28 -8.14 22.71
N GLN A 254 -3.00 -8.01 22.36
CA GLN A 254 -2.51 -6.96 21.45
C GLN A 254 -3.18 -6.97 20.06
N GLY A 255 -3.33 -8.15 19.42
CA GLY A 255 -4.00 -8.24 18.11
C GLY A 255 -5.52 -8.03 18.17
N ILE A 256 -6.13 -8.21 19.35
CA ILE A 256 -7.55 -7.98 19.57
C ILE A 256 -7.81 -6.48 19.79
N ARG A 257 -6.91 -5.79 20.52
CA ARG A 257 -6.93 -4.33 20.63
C ARG A 257 -6.77 -3.65 19.28
N GLU A 258 -5.85 -4.13 18.44
CA GLU A 258 -5.68 -3.63 17.06
C GLU A 258 -6.97 -3.80 16.23
N GLU A 259 -7.72 -4.88 16.44
CA GLU A 259 -9.02 -5.10 15.79
C GLU A 259 -10.10 -4.15 16.32
N LEU A 260 -10.09 -3.86 17.62
CA LEU A 260 -10.97 -2.84 18.23
C LEU A 260 -10.70 -1.45 17.66
N ASP A 261 -9.42 -1.07 17.55
CA ASP A 261 -8.97 0.19 16.96
C ASP A 261 -9.36 0.28 15.48
N LEU A 262 -9.28 -0.84 14.75
CA LEU A 262 -9.74 -0.91 13.37
C LEU A 262 -11.25 -0.63 13.29
N TYR A 263 -12.09 -1.23 14.13
CA TYR A 263 -13.53 -0.95 14.11
C TYR A 263 -13.85 0.52 14.38
N GLU A 264 -13.10 1.17 15.26
CA GLU A 264 -13.21 2.61 15.49
C GLU A 264 -12.79 3.43 14.26
N LYS A 265 -11.65 3.12 13.64
CA LYS A 265 -11.20 3.76 12.39
C LYS A 265 -12.24 3.63 11.29
N VAL A 266 -12.79 2.43 11.09
CA VAL A 266 -13.82 2.16 10.09
C VAL A 266 -15.08 2.96 10.37
N ARG A 267 -15.55 2.97 11.62
CA ARG A 267 -16.70 3.76 12.04
C ARG A 267 -16.52 5.25 11.74
N ASN A 268 -15.35 5.82 12.06
CA ASN A 268 -15.05 7.22 11.83
C ASN A 268 -14.95 7.55 10.34
N MET A 269 -14.32 6.67 9.55
CA MET A 269 -14.27 6.82 8.10
C MET A 269 -15.67 6.78 7.48
N ILE A 270 -16.55 5.89 7.94
CA ILE A 270 -17.95 5.81 7.47
C ILE A 270 -18.74 7.06 7.83
N ALA A 271 -18.52 7.62 9.03
CA ALA A 271 -19.21 8.84 9.46
C ALA A 271 -18.88 10.03 8.53
N GLY A 272 -17.63 10.13 8.06
CA GLY A 272 -17.16 11.16 7.13
C GLY A 272 -17.08 10.72 5.67
N ILE A 273 -17.67 9.58 5.30
CA ILE A 273 -17.48 9.01 3.95
C ILE A 273 -18.06 9.91 2.85
N THR A 274 -19.13 10.66 3.14
CA THR A 274 -19.70 11.58 2.17
C THR A 274 -18.77 12.75 1.87
N ASP A 275 -18.04 13.23 2.87
CA ASP A 275 -17.11 14.35 2.72
C ASP A 275 -15.86 13.87 1.96
N MET A 276 -15.34 12.69 2.34
CA MET A 276 -14.27 12.01 1.60
C MET A 276 -14.61 11.83 0.12
N LEU A 277 -15.85 11.41 -0.19
CA LEU A 277 -16.31 11.20 -1.56
C LEU A 277 -16.60 12.51 -2.28
N ALA A 278 -17.01 13.57 -1.59
CA ALA A 278 -17.24 14.89 -2.20
C ALA A 278 -15.94 15.52 -2.70
N ASP A 279 -14.83 15.27 -2.01
CA ASP A 279 -13.48 15.70 -2.42
C ASP A 279 -12.93 14.89 -3.60
N MET A 280 -13.61 13.82 -4.00
CA MET A 280 -13.25 12.95 -5.13
C MET A 280 -14.21 13.19 -6.30
N ASN A 281 -13.76 12.89 -7.52
CA ASN A 281 -14.63 12.81 -8.70
C ASN A 281 -15.56 11.58 -8.60
N THR A 282 -16.40 11.52 -7.56
CA THR A 282 -17.20 10.36 -7.21
C THR A 282 -18.37 10.23 -8.16
N LEU A 283 -18.35 9.12 -8.90
CA LEU A 283 -19.45 8.75 -9.77
C LEU A 283 -20.52 8.08 -8.91
N THR A 284 -21.64 8.75 -8.74
CA THR A 284 -22.83 8.19 -8.10
C THR A 284 -23.60 7.33 -9.12
N PRO A 285 -23.72 6.01 -8.92
CA PRO A 285 -24.49 5.10 -9.76
C PRO A 285 -26.00 5.39 -9.79
N THR A 286 -26.50 6.29 -8.95
CA THR A 286 -27.92 6.70 -8.93
C THR A 286 -28.37 7.50 -10.16
N ILE A 287 -27.49 7.81 -11.13
CA ILE A 287 -27.89 8.46 -12.40
C ILE A 287 -27.64 7.56 -13.63
N HIS A 288 -27.00 6.40 -13.47
CA HIS A 288 -26.63 5.56 -14.61
C HIS A 288 -27.60 4.40 -14.80
N GLY A 289 -28.78 4.74 -15.33
CA GLY A 289 -29.58 3.79 -16.13
C GLY A 289 -28.81 3.24 -17.35
N ASP A 290 -27.71 3.90 -17.74
CA ASP A 290 -26.79 3.44 -18.76
C ASP A 290 -25.52 2.88 -18.11
N ARG A 291 -25.28 1.59 -18.35
CA ARG A 291 -24.17 0.76 -17.86
C ARG A 291 -22.77 1.21 -18.33
N ASP A 292 -22.58 2.49 -18.63
CA ASP A 292 -21.50 2.92 -19.51
C ASP A 292 -20.32 3.57 -18.81
N PHE A 293 -20.42 3.94 -17.53
CA PHE A 293 -19.35 4.53 -16.72
C PHE A 293 -18.47 5.52 -17.51
N ALA A 294 -19.08 6.29 -18.42
CA ALA A 294 -18.33 7.02 -19.45
C ALA A 294 -17.37 8.03 -18.80
N GLN A 295 -17.83 8.66 -17.72
CA GLN A 295 -17.04 9.59 -16.91
C GLN A 295 -15.85 8.92 -16.22
N LEU A 296 -15.95 7.64 -15.83
CA LEU A 296 -14.82 6.88 -15.30
C LEU A 296 -13.77 6.69 -16.40
N TYR A 297 -14.21 6.24 -17.58
CA TYR A 297 -13.31 6.00 -18.70
C TYR A 297 -12.65 7.30 -19.20
N GLU A 298 -13.41 8.39 -19.28
CA GLU A 298 -12.89 9.71 -19.64
C GLU A 298 -11.87 10.23 -18.60
N ALA A 299 -12.15 10.05 -17.31
CA ALA A 299 -11.22 10.47 -16.26
C ALA A 299 -9.93 9.64 -16.29
N LEU A 300 -10.02 8.32 -16.51
CA LEU A 300 -8.86 7.45 -16.69
C LEU A 300 -8.07 7.79 -17.96
N ASP A 301 -8.74 8.09 -19.07
CA ASP A 301 -8.11 8.49 -20.33
C ASP A 301 -7.47 9.89 -20.24
N ALA A 302 -8.09 10.83 -19.54
CA ALA A 302 -7.53 12.15 -19.28
C ALA A 302 -6.30 12.05 -18.36
N ALA A 303 -6.38 11.24 -17.31
CA ALA A 303 -5.26 11.02 -16.42
C ALA A 303 -4.11 10.27 -17.12
N ARG A 304 -4.40 9.35 -18.05
CA ARG A 304 -3.40 8.71 -18.92
C ARG A 304 -2.68 9.74 -19.80
N ARG A 305 -3.42 10.65 -20.42
CA ARG A 305 -2.87 11.72 -21.28
C ARG A 305 -1.96 12.72 -20.55
N ARG A 306 -2.12 12.89 -19.24
CA ARG A 306 -1.25 13.75 -18.42
C ARG A 306 0.11 13.11 -18.11
N VAL A 307 0.23 11.81 -18.30
CA VAL A 307 1.43 11.01 -17.98
C VAL A 307 2.14 10.52 -19.25
N SER A 308 1.45 10.58 -20.40
CA SER A 308 2.01 10.32 -21.73
C SER A 308 2.71 11.56 -22.27
#